data_AF-A0A9F2RCB9-F1
#
_entry.id   AF-A0A9F2RCB9-F1
#
_cell.length_a   1.000
_cell.length_b   1.000
_cell.length_c   1.000
_cell.angle_alpha   90.00
_cell.angle_beta   90.00
_cell.angle_gamma   90.00
#
_symmetry.space_group_name_H-M   'P 1'
#
loop_
_entity.id
_entity.type
_entity.pdbx_description
1 polymer ?
#
loop_
_entity_poly.entity_id
_entity_poly.type
_entity_poly.pdbx_seq_one_letter_code
_entity_poly.pdbx_strand_id
1 'polypeptide(L)'
;MLMKLRVSPSSAPSLTISPETLSLTPLVDIQAFAILPNSSLAPLFLIGVSTTVSAKVAVNSTRIFGTLKLDRLTFSLKHSDIGIFSVQIMESLMNFLAASILIPQMNARLAEGFPLPLLDQLQLSDPVLQTHQDFLLFASDVHYRQRRC
;
A
#
# COMPACT_ATOMS: atom_id res chain seq x y z
N MET A 1 -27.33 -14.96 -12.08
CA MET A 1 -27.19 -14.79 -10.61
C MET A 1 -26.13 -13.73 -10.35
N LEU A 2 -26.33 -12.89 -9.33
CA LEU A 2 -25.37 -11.84 -8.98
C LEU A 2 -24.37 -12.35 -7.93
N MET A 3 -23.14 -11.85 -8.00
CA MET A 3 -22.06 -12.18 -7.07
C MET A 3 -21.59 -10.91 -6.36
N LYS A 4 -21.22 -11.03 -5.09
CA LYS A 4 -20.58 -9.99 -4.30
C LYS A 4 -19.17 -10.42 -3.90
N LEU A 5 -18.19 -9.55 -4.14
CA LEU A 5 -16.82 -9.72 -3.66
C LEU A 5 -16.60 -8.76 -2.50
N ARG A 6 -16.16 -9.29 -1.35
CA ARG A 6 -15.70 -8.49 -0.21
C ARG A 6 -14.19 -8.59 -0.14
N VAL A 7 -13.54 -7.44 -0.20
CA VAL A 7 -12.08 -7.30 -0.08
C VAL A 7 -11.76 -6.72 1.29
N SER A 8 -10.86 -7.36 2.03
CA SER A 8 -10.45 -6.90 3.37
C SER A 8 -8.99 -7.26 3.65
N PRO A 9 -8.24 -6.42 4.38
CA PRO A 9 -6.90 -6.79 4.83
C PRO A 9 -6.98 -7.98 5.80
N SER A 10 -6.15 -8.99 5.59
CA SER A 10 -6.00 -10.11 6.52
C SER A 10 -5.23 -9.69 7.78
N SER A 11 -4.34 -8.72 7.64
CA SER A 11 -3.54 -8.12 8.71
C SER A 11 -3.10 -6.71 8.33
N ALA A 12 -2.58 -5.95 9.29
CA ALA A 12 -1.90 -4.69 8.97
C ALA A 12 -0.70 -4.98 8.04
N PRO A 13 -0.50 -4.18 6.97
CA PRO A 13 0.64 -4.37 6.10
C PRO A 13 1.92 -3.94 6.83
N SER A 14 2.96 -4.76 6.74
CA SER A 14 4.27 -4.46 7.32
C SER A 14 5.17 -3.74 6.31
N LEU A 15 5.82 -2.67 6.76
CA LEU A 15 6.87 -1.99 6.03
C LEU A 15 8.23 -2.50 6.50
N THR A 16 9.03 -3.03 5.58
CA THR A 16 10.41 -3.43 5.82
C THR A 16 11.34 -2.37 5.23
N ILE A 17 12.25 -1.89 6.05
CA ILE A 17 13.26 -0.90 5.65
C ILE A 17 14.61 -1.61 5.67
N SER A 18 15.23 -1.69 4.50
CA SER A 18 16.58 -2.22 4.33
C SER A 18 17.49 -1.11 3.77
N PRO A 19 18.83 -1.24 3.87
CA PRO A 19 19.75 -0.22 3.40
C PRO A 19 19.56 0.21 1.94
N GLU A 20 19.08 -0.69 1.08
CA GLU A 20 18.91 -0.40 -0.35
C GLU A 20 17.44 -0.26 -0.79
N THR A 21 16.49 -0.83 -0.03
CA THR A 21 15.09 -0.91 -0.48
C THR A 21 14.11 -0.75 0.67
N LEU A 22 12.99 -0.06 0.39
CA LEU A 22 11.80 -0.14 1.22
C LEU A 22 10.80 -1.06 0.53
N SER A 23 10.22 -1.99 1.27
CA SER A 23 9.18 -2.88 0.75
C SER A 23 8.00 -2.99 1.70
N LEU A 24 6.81 -3.06 1.14
CA LEU A 24 5.55 -3.26 1.85
C LEU A 24 4.99 -4.62 1.45
N THR A 25 4.56 -5.41 2.42
CA THR A 25 3.98 -6.75 2.18
C THR A 25 2.53 -6.81 2.67
N PRO A 26 1.57 -6.30 1.89
CA PRO A 26 0.15 -6.40 2.24
C PRO A 26 -0.36 -7.83 2.09
N LEU A 27 -1.18 -8.25 3.04
CA LEU A 27 -1.96 -9.49 3.00
C LEU A 27 -3.44 -9.14 2.96
N VAL A 28 -4.14 -9.62 1.93
CA VAL A 28 -5.52 -9.29 1.63
C VAL A 28 -6.34 -10.56 1.41
N ASP A 29 -7.57 -10.55 1.87
CA ASP A 29 -8.55 -11.58 1.63
C ASP A 29 -9.68 -11.07 0.73
N ILE A 30 -10.06 -11.92 -0.23
CA ILE A 30 -11.19 -11.70 -1.13
C ILE A 30 -12.19 -12.84 -0.91
N GLN A 31 -13.30 -12.53 -0.26
CA GLN A 31 -14.40 -13.46 -0.05
C GLN A 31 -15.49 -13.23 -1.11
N ALA A 32 -15.84 -14.30 -1.83
CA ALA A 32 -16.94 -14.30 -2.79
C ALA A 32 -18.23 -14.83 -2.17
N PHE A 33 -19.35 -14.21 -2.54
CA PHE A 33 -20.70 -14.61 -2.15
C PHE A 33 -21.64 -14.65 -3.37
N ALA A 34 -22.51 -15.65 -3.44
CA ALA A 34 -23.68 -15.61 -4.30
C ALA A 34 -24.81 -14.83 -3.60
N ILE A 35 -25.48 -13.97 -4.36
CA ILE A 35 -26.68 -13.28 -3.89
C ILE A 35 -27.90 -14.15 -4.25
N LEU A 36 -28.52 -14.75 -3.23
CA LEU A 36 -29.70 -15.61 -3.40
C LEU A 36 -30.97 -14.77 -3.67
N PRO A 37 -32.06 -15.36 -4.19
CA PRO A 37 -33.31 -14.64 -4.45
C PRO A 37 -33.92 -13.95 -3.22
N ASN A 38 -33.67 -14.47 -2.02
CA ASN A 38 -34.06 -13.87 -0.76
C ASN A 38 -33.09 -12.78 -0.26
N SER A 39 -32.18 -12.30 -1.12
CA SER A 39 -31.12 -11.33 -0.82
C SER A 39 -30.07 -11.77 0.21
N SER A 40 -30.10 -13.02 0.66
CA SER A 40 -29.05 -13.56 1.54
C SER A 40 -27.77 -13.86 0.76
N LEU A 41 -26.64 -13.83 1.48
CA LEU A 41 -25.32 -14.08 0.92
C LEU A 41 -24.88 -15.50 1.27
N ALA A 42 -24.69 -16.33 0.25
CA ALA A 42 -24.10 -17.65 0.42
C ALA A 42 -22.60 -17.58 0.09
N PRO A 43 -21.68 -17.93 1.01
CA PRO A 43 -20.25 -17.95 0.72
C PRO A 43 -19.94 -18.97 -0.38
N LEU A 44 -19.00 -18.61 -1.25
CA LEU A 44 -18.55 -19.48 -2.35
C LEU A 44 -17.12 -19.91 -2.15
N PHE A 45 -16.21 -18.95 -1.98
CA PHE A 45 -14.78 -19.19 -1.82
C PHE A 45 -14.07 -17.99 -1.21
N LEU A 46 -12.93 -18.28 -0.60
CA LEU A 46 -12.02 -17.32 0.01
C LEU A 46 -10.66 -17.39 -0.69
N ILE A 47 -10.21 -16.27 -1.23
CA ILE A 47 -8.90 -16.15 -1.90
C ILE A 47 -8.00 -15.26 -1.04
N GLY A 48 -6.82 -15.76 -0.73
CA GLY A 48 -5.72 -14.97 -0.19
C GLY A 48 -4.94 -14.30 -1.31
N VAL A 49 -4.59 -13.04 -1.11
CA VAL A 49 -3.76 -12.26 -2.02
C VAL A 49 -2.58 -11.70 -1.25
N SER A 50 -1.38 -11.93 -1.75
CA SER A 50 -0.15 -11.36 -1.21
C SER A 50 0.68 -10.76 -2.33
N THR A 51 1.44 -9.73 -1.99
CA THR A 51 2.37 -9.11 -2.94
C THR A 51 3.47 -8.39 -2.18
N THR A 52 4.57 -8.16 -2.88
CA THR A 52 5.61 -7.24 -2.45
C THR A 52 5.43 -5.96 -3.24
N VAL A 53 5.42 -4.83 -2.53
CA VAL A 53 5.35 -3.50 -3.13
C VAL A 53 6.63 -2.77 -2.77
N SER A 54 7.43 -2.46 -3.78
CA SER A 54 8.62 -1.65 -3.60
C SER A 54 8.22 -0.19 -3.40
N ALA A 55 8.81 0.47 -2.40
CA ALA A 55 8.57 1.87 -2.10
C ALA A 55 9.84 2.69 -2.30
N LYS A 56 9.68 3.91 -2.83
CA LYS A 56 10.71 4.95 -2.83
C LYS A 56 10.20 6.13 -2.05
N VAL A 57 11.10 6.75 -1.28
CA VAL A 57 10.80 7.90 -0.46
C VAL A 57 11.67 9.06 -0.94
N ALA A 58 11.07 10.24 -1.00
CA ALA A 58 11.75 11.50 -1.28
C ALA A 58 11.34 12.51 -0.21
N VAL A 59 12.16 13.55 -0.02
CA VAL A 59 11.89 14.55 1.00
C VAL A 59 12.25 15.93 0.47
N ASN A 60 11.49 16.94 0.90
CA ASN A 60 11.87 18.34 0.76
C ASN A 60 11.91 19.00 2.14
N SER A 61 12.13 20.32 2.18
CA SER A 61 12.24 21.07 3.44
C SER A 61 10.99 21.05 4.34
N THR A 62 9.86 20.53 3.89
CA THR A 62 8.58 20.58 4.62
C THR A 62 7.79 19.28 4.63
N ARG A 63 8.02 18.37 3.68
CA ARG A 63 7.20 17.19 3.43
C ARG A 63 8.03 15.99 3.00
N ILE A 64 7.57 14.81 3.38
CA ILE A 64 8.03 13.51 2.89
C ILE A 64 7.04 12.99 1.84
N PHE A 65 7.56 12.56 0.71
CA PHE A 65 6.81 12.00 -0.41
C PHE A 65 7.14 10.53 -0.56
N GLY A 66 6.18 9.78 -1.08
CA GLY A 66 6.36 8.36 -1.40
C GLY A 66 5.96 8.05 -2.83
N THR A 67 6.54 6.99 -3.38
CA THR A 67 6.04 6.34 -4.59
C THR A 67 6.12 4.83 -4.41
N LEU A 68 5.10 4.13 -4.86
CA LEU A 68 4.97 2.68 -4.81
C LEU A 68 5.08 2.10 -6.20
N LYS A 69 5.74 0.96 -6.29
CA LYS A 69 5.79 0.10 -7.46
C LYS A 69 5.33 -1.28 -7.03
N LEU A 70 4.25 -1.73 -7.64
CA LEU A 70 3.69 -3.06 -7.42
C LEU A 70 4.52 -4.09 -8.17
N ASP A 71 4.88 -5.18 -7.48
CA ASP A 71 5.43 -6.36 -8.13
C ASP A 71 4.28 -7.30 -8.54
N ARG A 72 4.52 -8.60 -8.63
CA ARG A 72 3.47 -9.55 -9.03
C ARG A 72 2.54 -9.85 -7.86
N LEU A 73 1.23 -9.81 -8.08
CA LEU A 73 0.25 -10.34 -7.12
C LEU A 73 0.28 -11.87 -7.15
N THR A 74 0.29 -12.48 -5.97
CA THR A 74 0.20 -13.93 -5.78
C THR A 74 -1.15 -14.27 -5.15
N PHE A 75 -1.81 -15.29 -5.69
CA PHE A 75 -3.15 -15.69 -5.28
C PHE A 75 -3.12 -17.12 -4.76
N SER A 76 -3.85 -17.37 -3.67
CA SER A 76 -4.02 -18.70 -3.11
C SER A 76 -5.48 -18.95 -2.73
N LEU A 77 -5.99 -20.14 -3.05
CA LEU A 77 -7.31 -20.55 -2.61
C LEU A 77 -7.21 -20.99 -1.15
N LYS A 78 -7.80 -20.20 -0.24
CA LYS A 78 -7.82 -20.54 1.20
C LYS A 78 -8.95 -21.52 1.53
N HIS A 79 -10.13 -21.31 0.96
CA HIS A 79 -11.32 -22.13 1.18
C HIS A 79 -12.26 -22.07 -0.01
N SER A 80 -13.02 -23.13 -0.27
CA SER A 80 -14.05 -23.17 -1.32
C SER A 80 -15.19 -24.12 -0.97
N ASP A 81 -16.42 -23.61 -0.98
CA ASP A 81 -17.65 -24.37 -0.81
C ASP A 81 -18.20 -24.90 -2.14
N ILE A 82 -17.56 -24.53 -3.27
CA ILE A 82 -17.96 -24.93 -4.64
C ILE A 82 -16.96 -25.90 -5.29
N GLY A 83 -16.01 -26.44 -4.51
CA GLY A 83 -14.95 -27.32 -4.99
C GLY A 83 -13.69 -26.58 -5.44
N ILE A 84 -12.69 -27.34 -5.90
CA ILE A 84 -11.37 -26.80 -6.27
C ILE A 84 -11.43 -26.21 -7.68
N PHE A 85 -10.92 -24.99 -7.83
CA PHE A 85 -10.77 -24.34 -9.13
C PHE A 85 -9.44 -23.59 -9.20
N SER A 86 -8.96 -23.34 -10.42
CA SER A 86 -7.76 -22.56 -10.63
C SER A 86 -8.05 -21.07 -10.41
N VAL A 87 -7.35 -20.46 -9.45
CA VAL A 87 -7.39 -19.01 -9.20
C VAL A 87 -6.68 -18.20 -10.29
N GLN A 88 -5.94 -18.87 -11.19
CA GLN A 88 -5.09 -18.26 -12.21
C GLN A 88 -5.86 -17.33 -13.16
N ILE A 89 -7.13 -17.65 -13.44
CA ILE A 89 -8.01 -16.83 -14.29
C ILE A 89 -8.28 -15.45 -13.65
N MET A 90 -8.35 -15.40 -12.31
CA MET A 90 -8.58 -14.17 -11.57
C MET A 90 -7.32 -13.31 -11.48
N GLU A 91 -6.14 -13.91 -11.59
CA GLU A 91 -4.86 -13.22 -11.41
C GLU A 91 -4.67 -12.10 -12.43
N SER A 92 -4.92 -12.36 -13.72
CA SER A 92 -4.70 -11.35 -14.77
C SER A 92 -5.58 -10.13 -14.59
N LEU A 93 -6.87 -10.34 -14.28
CA LEU A 93 -7.81 -9.25 -14.04
C LEU A 93 -7.42 -8.44 -12.80
N MET A 94 -7.10 -9.11 -11.70
CA MET A 94 -6.75 -8.44 -10.45
C MET A 94 -5.41 -7.72 -10.54
N ASN A 95 -4.41 -8.29 -11.22
CA ASN A 95 -3.16 -7.61 -11.53
C ASN A 95 -3.41 -6.35 -12.37
N PHE A 96 -4.27 -6.44 -13.39
CA PHE A 96 -4.64 -5.28 -14.21
C PHE A 96 -5.31 -4.19 -13.37
N LEU A 97 -6.30 -4.52 -12.54
CA LEU A 97 -7.00 -3.56 -11.68
C LEU A 97 -6.07 -2.92 -10.65
N ALA A 98 -5.17 -3.71 -10.04
CA ALA A 98 -4.22 -3.19 -9.07
C ALA A 98 -3.22 -2.22 -9.73
N ALA A 99 -2.68 -2.58 -10.89
CA ALA A 99 -1.72 -1.75 -11.62
C ALA A 99 -2.35 -0.49 -12.23
N SER A 100 -3.59 -0.57 -12.72
CA SER A 100 -4.27 0.53 -13.43
C SER A 100 -5.06 1.47 -12.52
N ILE A 101 -5.51 1.01 -11.36
CA ILE A 101 -6.39 1.79 -10.47
C ILE A 101 -5.75 1.98 -9.09
N LEU A 102 -5.44 0.88 -8.39
CA LEU A 102 -5.02 0.95 -6.99
C LEU A 102 -3.70 1.69 -6.81
N ILE A 103 -2.66 1.30 -7.55
CA ILE A 103 -1.32 1.89 -7.42
C ILE A 103 -1.28 3.36 -7.85
N PRO A 104 -1.91 3.77 -8.97
CA PRO A 104 -2.00 5.19 -9.31
C PRO A 104 -2.70 6.02 -8.22
N GLN A 105 -3.79 5.52 -7.63
CA GLN A 105 -4.48 6.23 -6.55
C GLN A 105 -3.63 6.35 -5.29
N MET A 106 -2.92 5.29 -4.90
CA MET A 106 -1.99 5.35 -3.76
C MET A 106 -0.84 6.32 -4.04
N ASN A 107 -0.26 6.28 -5.24
CA ASN A 107 0.81 7.19 -5.62
C ASN A 107 0.35 8.65 -5.69
N ALA A 108 -0.88 8.92 -6.11
CA ALA A 108 -1.45 10.27 -6.05
C ALA A 108 -1.51 10.79 -4.61
N ARG A 109 -1.92 9.96 -3.65
CA ARG A 109 -1.93 10.33 -2.22
C ARG A 109 -0.53 10.52 -1.66
N LEU A 110 0.41 9.65 -2.01
CA LEU A 110 1.79 9.78 -1.55
C LEU A 110 2.53 10.96 -2.20
N ALA A 111 2.08 11.41 -3.37
CA ALA A 111 2.58 12.60 -4.06
C ALA A 111 2.08 13.91 -3.41
N GLU A 112 0.94 13.91 -2.72
CA GLU A 112 0.53 15.04 -1.86
C GLU A 112 1.56 15.25 -0.73
N GLY A 113 2.17 14.15 -0.26
CA GLY A 113 3.21 14.13 0.76
C GLY A 113 2.68 14.39 2.18
N PHE A 114 3.44 13.92 3.17
CA PHE A 114 3.14 14.09 4.59
C PHE A 114 3.98 15.22 5.18
N PRO A 115 3.40 16.14 5.96
CA PRO A 115 4.14 17.23 6.57
C PRO A 115 5.15 16.70 7.60
N LEU A 116 6.35 17.27 7.58
CA LEU A 116 7.36 17.06 8.60
C LEU A 116 6.92 17.74 9.91
N PRO A 117 7.25 17.16 11.08
CA PRO A 117 6.96 17.75 12.38
C PRO A 117 7.91 18.94 12.66
N LEU A 118 7.66 20.08 12.01
CA LEU A 118 8.46 21.29 12.13
C LEU A 118 7.81 22.31 13.07
N LEU A 119 8.63 23.03 13.83
CA LEU A 119 8.21 24.21 14.56
C LEU A 119 8.14 25.41 13.61
N ASP A 120 7.15 26.30 13.78
CA ASP A 120 6.88 27.45 12.90
C ASP A 120 8.09 28.34 12.56
N GLN A 121 9.10 28.37 13.44
CA GLN A 121 10.27 29.24 13.33
C GLN A 121 11.48 28.52 12.73
N LEU A 122 11.37 27.24 12.37
CA LEU A 122 12.45 26.46 11.80
C LEU A 122 12.24 26.26 10.29
N GLN A 123 13.29 26.52 9.52
CA GLN A 123 13.36 26.22 8.11
C GLN A 123 14.45 25.19 7.87
N LEU A 124 14.13 24.15 7.11
CA LEU A 124 15.08 23.12 6.73
C LEU A 124 15.71 23.45 5.37
N SER A 125 17.01 23.22 5.23
CA SER A 125 17.75 23.30 3.97
C SER A 125 18.60 22.05 3.76
N ASP A 126 18.88 21.76 2.49
CA ASP A 126 19.71 20.64 2.04
C ASP A 126 19.36 19.29 2.70
N PRO A 127 18.09 18.85 2.62
CA PRO A 127 17.68 17.61 3.26
C PRO A 127 18.29 16.39 2.56
N VAL A 128 18.82 15.48 3.37
CA VAL A 128 19.37 14.19 2.99
C VAL A 128 18.54 13.09 3.63
N LEU A 129 18.11 12.14 2.81
CA LEU A 129 17.40 10.94 3.26
C LEU A 129 18.26 9.71 2.96
N GLN A 130 18.56 8.92 3.99
CA GLN A 130 19.31 7.67 3.87
C GLN A 130 18.49 6.51 4.44
N THR A 131 18.51 5.39 3.74
CA THR A 131 17.89 4.13 4.16
C THR A 131 18.88 3.33 4.98
N HIS A 132 18.49 2.92 6.18
CA HIS A 132 19.24 2.01 7.02
C HIS A 132 18.38 0.80 7.37
N GLN A 133 18.98 -0.19 8.04
CA GLN A 133 18.22 -1.31 8.56
C GLN A 133 17.19 -0.79 9.58
N ASP A 134 15.91 -1.05 9.32
CA ASP A 134 14.75 -0.75 10.17
C ASP A 134 14.37 0.73 10.35
N PHE A 135 15.16 1.69 9.83
CA PHE A 135 14.84 3.12 9.92
C PHE A 135 15.28 3.95 8.71
N LEU A 136 14.63 5.09 8.54
CA LEU A 136 15.03 6.14 7.61
C LEU A 136 15.75 7.24 8.38
N LEU A 137 17.00 7.52 8.01
CA LEU A 137 17.74 8.66 8.52
C LEU A 137 17.39 9.89 7.70
N PHE A 138 16.88 10.91 8.37
CA PHE A 138 16.66 12.23 7.81
C PHE A 138 17.64 13.21 8.45
N ALA A 139 18.47 13.86 7.64
CA ALA A 139 19.40 14.90 8.06
C ALA A 139 19.16 16.16 7.23
N SER A 140 19.27 17.33 7.84
CA SER A 140 19.05 18.62 7.15
C SER A 140 19.68 19.73 7.97
N ASP A 141 20.12 20.80 7.31
CA ASP A 141 20.51 22.03 7.97
C ASP A 141 19.28 22.78 8.46
N VAL A 142 19.43 23.52 9.57
CA VAL A 142 18.32 24.21 10.24
C VAL A 142 18.61 25.70 10.34
N HIS A 143 17.69 26.49 9.80
CA HIS A 143 17.70 27.94 9.91
C HIS A 143 16.55 28.43 10.77
N TYR A 144 16.89 29.14 11.84
CA TYR A 144 15.91 29.79 12.70
C TYR A 144 15.47 31.13 12.11
N ARG A 145 14.18 31.29 11.89
CA ARG A 145 13.57 32.54 11.44
C ARG A 145 13.09 33.33 12.65
N GLN A 146 13.86 34.34 13.06
CA GLN A 146 13.41 35.32 14.06
C GLN A 146 12.14 36.02 13.55
N ARG A 147 11.07 35.96 14.34
CA ARG A 147 9.90 36.81 14.12
C ARG A 147 10.34 38.25 14.34
N ARG A 148 10.37 39.05 13.27
CA ARG A 148 10.44 40.52 13.42
C ARG A 148 9.05 40.96 13.88
N CYS A 149 8.97 41.46 15.12
CA CYS A 149 7.80 42.14 15.65
C CYS A 149 7.55 43.45 14.91
#